data_AF-A0A2E1HH45-F1
#
_entry.id   AF-A0A2E1HH45-F1
#
_cell.length_a   1.000
_cell.length_b   1.000
_cell.length_c   1.000
_cell.angle_alpha   90.00
_cell.angle_beta   90.00
_cell.angle_gamma   90.00
#
_symmetry.space_group_name_H-M   'P 1'
#
loop_
_entity.id
_entity.type
_entity.pdbx_description
1 polymer ?
#
loop_
_entity_poly.entity_id
_entity_poly.type
_entity_poly.pdbx_seq_one_letter_code
_entity_poly.pdbx_strand_id
1 'polypeptide(L)' 'MSRIKEYAYYAALWLIALIFFAPIAWIVMSSFKTRSDILAVPPKLVFSPTLENYEALFSRSEIFQQIGNSILLSLGA' A
#
# COMPACT_ATOMS: atom_id res chain seq x y z
N MET A 1 -7.49 6.19 -39.14
CA MET A 1 -6.57 5.42 -38.26
C MET A 1 -7.38 4.80 -37.13
N SER A 2 -7.18 3.51 -36.90
CA SER A 2 -8.18 2.57 -36.38
C SER A 2 -8.37 2.60 -34.86
N ARG A 3 -9.63 2.55 -34.39
CA ARG A 3 -10.05 2.37 -32.98
C ARG A 3 -9.27 1.27 -32.24
N ILE A 4 -8.76 0.27 -32.97
CA ILE A 4 -7.86 -0.78 -32.46
C ILE A 4 -6.56 -0.21 -31.85
N LYS A 5 -5.92 0.79 -32.48
CA LYS A 5 -4.69 1.40 -31.95
C LYS A 5 -4.97 2.17 -30.65
N GLU A 6 -6.14 2.79 -30.57
CA GLU A 6 -6.60 3.53 -29.39
C GLU A 6 -6.89 2.59 -28.21
N TYR A 7 -7.61 1.49 -28.43
CA TYR A 7 -7.82 0.48 -27.40
C TYR A 7 -6.51 -0.16 -26.93
N ALA A 8 -5.60 -0.47 -27.86
CA ALA A 8 -4.29 -1.01 -27.51
C ALA A 8 -3.46 -0.03 -26.67
N TYR A 9 -3.51 1.27 -27.00
CA TYR A 9 -2.86 2.31 -26.23
C TYR A 9 -3.39 2.40 -24.80
N TYR A 10 -4.72 2.48 -24.63
CA TYR A 10 -5.32 2.53 -23.30
C TYR A 10 -5.08 1.26 -22.49
N ALA A 11 -5.13 0.07 -23.12
CA ALA A 11 -4.81 -1.18 -22.46
C ALA A 11 -3.36 -1.20 -21.95
N ALA A 12 -2.41 -0.70 -22.75
CA ALA A 12 -1.01 -0.58 -22.34
C ALA A 12 -0.84 0.38 -21.15
N LEU A 13 -1.51 1.54 -21.16
CA LEU A 13 -1.49 2.47 -20.04
C LEU A 13 -2.06 1.85 -18.75
N TRP A 14 -3.18 1.14 -18.85
CA TRP A 14 -3.77 0.43 -17.71
C TRP A 14 -2.85 -0.67 -17.17
N LEU A 15 -2.20 -1.43 -18.05
CA LEU A 15 -1.24 -2.45 -17.64
C LEU A 15 -0.06 -1.84 -16.88
N ILE A 16 0.51 -0.75 -17.41
CA ILE A 16 1.59 -0.01 -16.75
C ILE A 16 1.13 0.51 -15.39
N ALA A 17 -0.05 1.14 -15.32
CA ALA A 17 -0.59 1.62 -14.06
C ALA A 17 -0.73 0.47 -13.03
N LEU A 18 -1.34 -0.65 -13.40
CA LEU A 18 -1.52 -1.80 -12.51
C LEU A 18 -0.19 -2.34 -11.98
N ILE A 19 0.86 -2.40 -12.81
CA ILE A 19 2.21 -2.81 -12.39
C ILE A 19 2.80 -1.82 -11.38
N PHE A 20 2.67 -0.51 -11.63
CA PHE A 20 3.17 0.53 -10.74
C PHE A 20 2.42 0.59 -9.41
N PHE A 21 1.11 0.32 -9.42
CA PHE A 21 0.27 0.31 -8.22
C PHE A 21 0.30 -1.04 -7.47
N ALA A 22 0.75 -2.13 -8.09
CA ALA A 22 0.88 -3.44 -7.45
C ALA A 22 1.66 -3.41 -6.11
N PRO A 23 2.84 -2.77 -5.99
CA PRO A 23 3.54 -2.69 -4.70
C PRO A 23 2.77 -1.89 -3.64
N ILE A 24 2.03 -0.86 -4.05
CA ILE A 24 1.17 -0.08 -3.13
C ILE A 24 0.03 -0.96 -2.63
N ALA A 25 -0.63 -1.68 -3.54
CA ALA A 25 -1.67 -2.64 -3.19
C ALA A 25 -1.14 -3.72 -2.25
N TRP A 26 0.11 -4.18 -2.45
CA TRP A 26 0.77 -5.14 -1.55
C TRP A 26 0.94 -4.59 -0.13
N ILE A 27 1.41 -3.35 0.01
CA ILE A 27 1.59 -2.70 1.32
C ILE A 27 0.23 -2.53 2.01
N VAL A 28 -0.79 -2.06 1.28
CA VAL A 28 -2.14 -1.88 1.81
C VAL A 28 -2.75 -3.21 2.25
N MET A 29 -2.67 -4.27 1.43
CA MET A 29 -3.14 -5.59 1.86
C MET A 29 -2.39 -6.09 3.10
N SER A 30 -1.08 -5.85 3.16
CA SER A 30 -0.24 -6.31 4.28
C SER A 30 -0.56 -5.58 5.58
N SER A 31 -1.01 -4.32 5.55
CA SER A 31 -1.41 -3.60 6.78
C SER A 31 -2.62 -4.22 7.47
N PHE A 32 -3.45 -4.97 6.73
CA PHE A 32 -4.60 -5.71 7.29
C PHE A 32 -4.29 -7.17 7.64
N LYS A 33 -3.07 -7.66 7.40
CA LYS A 33 -2.67 -9.05 7.73
C LYS A 33 -2.08 -9.16 9.12
N THR A 34 -2.19 -10.34 9.72
CA THR A 34 -1.45 -10.66 10.95
C THR A 34 0.05 -10.72 10.70
N ARG A 35 0.88 -10.55 11.74
CA ARG A 35 2.34 -10.61 11.61
C ARG A 35 2.83 -11.95 11.06
N SER A 36 2.18 -13.06 11.42
CA SER A 36 2.49 -14.39 10.90
C SER A 36 2.15 -14.53 9.42
N ASP A 37 1.05 -13.94 8.95
CA ASP A 37 0.65 -13.97 7.54
C ASP A 37 1.53 -13.08 6.64
N ILE A 38 2.04 -11.97 7.16
CA ILE A 38 2.99 -11.09 6.45
C ILE A 38 4.32 -11.83 6.19
N LEU A 39 4.79 -12.64 7.15
CA LEU A 39 6.06 -13.37 7.09
C LEU A 39 5.93 -14.77 6.46
N ALA A 40 4.72 -15.16 6.03
CA ALA A 40 4.47 -16.48 5.48
C ALA A 40 5.18 -16.69 4.13
N VAL A 41 5.75 -17.89 3.96
CA VAL A 41 6.33 -18.36 2.69
C VAL A 41 5.61 -19.67 2.32
N PRO A 42 4.87 -19.74 1.20
CA PRO A 42 4.63 -18.71 0.20
C PRO A 42 3.72 -17.55 0.70
N PRO A 43 3.78 -16.37 0.07
CA PRO A 43 2.97 -15.23 0.49
C PRO A 43 1.47 -15.51 0.34
N LYS A 44 0.70 -15.27 1.41
CA LYS A 44 -0.76 -15.47 1.39
C LYS A 44 -1.47 -14.33 0.68
N LEU A 45 -2.22 -14.62 -0.38
CA LEU A 45 -3.07 -13.65 -1.07
C LEU A 45 -4.49 -13.58 -0.49
N VAL A 46 -4.98 -14.69 0.06
CA VAL A 46 -6.28 -14.77 0.75
C VAL A 46 -6.02 -14.83 2.25
N PHE A 47 -6.62 -13.92 3.00
CA PHE A 47 -6.46 -13.76 4.43
C PHE A 47 -7.73 -13.15 5.03
N SER A 48 -7.90 -13.28 6.35
CA SER A 48 -8.95 -12.55 7.07
C SER A 48 -8.41 -11.17 7.44
N PRO A 49 -9.02 -10.06 6.97
CA PRO A 49 -8.59 -8.72 7.34
C PRO A 49 -8.70 -8.49 8.85
N THR A 50 -7.70 -7.82 9.42
CA THR A 50 -7.62 -7.47 10.84
C THR A 50 -7.18 -6.01 11.01
N LEU A 51 -7.50 -5.40 12.16
CA LEU A 51 -7.07 -4.04 12.50
C LEU A 51 -5.98 -4.01 13.58
N GLU A 52 -5.44 -5.17 13.97
CA GLU A 52 -4.44 -5.32 15.04
C GLU A 52 -3.22 -4.41 14.82
N ASN A 53 -2.72 -4.31 13.57
CA ASN A 53 -1.59 -3.44 13.26
C ASN A 53 -1.92 -1.95 13.47
N TYR A 54 -3.15 -1.54 13.17
CA TYR A 54 -3.59 -0.15 13.37
C TYR A 54 -3.81 0.14 14.86
N GLU A 55 -4.45 -0.77 15.59
CA GLU A 55 -4.60 -0.65 17.04
C GLU A 55 -3.22 -0.55 17.72
N ALA A 56 -2.28 -1.43 17.36
CA ALA A 56 -0.91 -1.41 17.87
C ALA A 56 -0.09 -0.18 17.43
N LEU A 57 -0.48 0.49 16.35
CA LEU A 57 0.13 1.74 15.89
C LEU A 57 -0.39 2.92 16.72
N PHE A 58 -1.72 3.01 16.90
CA PHE A 58 -2.36 4.10 17.62
C PHE A 58 -2.26 3.97 19.15
N SER A 59 -2.03 2.77 19.67
CA SER A 59 -1.75 2.57 21.10
C SER A 59 -0.36 3.08 21.49
N ARG A 60 0.53 3.36 20.54
CA ARG A 60 1.82 4.00 20.79
C ARG A 60 1.59 5.50 20.94
N SER A 61 1.92 6.06 22.10
CA SER A 61 1.76 7.50 22.40
C SER A 61 2.48 8.42 21.41
N GLU A 62 3.58 7.94 20.83
CA GLU A 62 4.51 8.76 20.07
C GLU A 62 4.14 8.95 18.59
N ILE A 63 3.15 8.22 18.04
CA ILE A 63 2.89 8.24 16.59
C ILE A 63 2.52 9.65 16.08
N PHE A 64 1.69 10.37 16.84
CA PHE A 64 1.28 11.72 16.48
C PHE A 64 2.45 12.71 16.54
N GLN A 65 3.34 12.54 17.53
CA GLN A 65 4.55 13.35 17.64
C GLN A 65 5.52 13.05 16.49
N GLN A 66 5.69 11.79 16.10
CA GLN A 66 6.55 11.40 14.99
C GLN A 66 6.06 12.00 13.67
N ILE A 67 4.76 11.91 13.39
CA ILE A 67 4.14 12.54 12.21
C ILE A 67 4.34 14.05 12.24
N GLY A 68 4.10 14.70 13.39
CA GLY A 68 4.29 16.14 13.56
C GLY A 68 5.74 16.59 13.33
N ASN A 69 6.71 15.87 13.90
CA ASN A 69 8.14 16.14 13.72
C ASN A 69 8.55 16.02 12.24
N SER A 70 8.07 15.00 11.53
CA SER A 70 8.36 14.83 10.09
C SER A 70 7.77 15.96 9.25
N ILE A 71 6.52 16.36 9.51
CA ILE A 71 5.88 17.47 8.78
C ILE A 71 6.63 18.78 9.03
N LEU A 72 6.94 19.07 10.30
CA LEU A 72 7.66 20.29 10.67
C LEU A 72 9.03 20.34 10.00
N LEU A 73 9.76 19.23 9.99
CA LEU A 73 11.06 19.14 9.33
C LEU A 73 10.94 19.32 7.80
N SER A 74 9.96 18.71 7.15
CA SER A 74 9.76 18.84 5.70
C SER A 74 9.31 20.24 5.27
N LEU A 75 8.62 20.99 6.13
CA LEU A 75 8.19 22.37 5.85
C LEU A 75 9.23 23.42 6.27
N GLY A 76 10.09 23.08 7.23
CA GLY A 76 11.15 23.96 7.74
C GLY A 76 12.48 23.85 6.97
N ALA A 77 12.64 22.82 6.13
CA ALA A 77 13.76 22.66 5.19
C ALA A 77 13.51 23.41 3.88
#